data_AF-A1X1V8-F1
#
_entry.id   AF-A1X1V8-F1
#
_cell.length_a   1.000
_cell.length_b   1.000
_cell.length_c   1.000
_cell.angle_alpha   90.00
_cell.angle_beta   90.00
_cell.angle_gamma   90.00
#
_symmetry.space_group_name_H-M   'P 1'
#
loop_
_entity.id
_entity.type
_entity.pdbx_description
1 polymer ?
#
loop_
_entity_poly.entity_id
_entity_poly.type
_entity_poly.pdbx_seq_one_letter_code
_entity_poly.pdbx_strand_id
1 'polypeptide(L)'
;MDFRQASLVLFVGVMWAVIAPSTAPCPHTYKPVCGANGEVYDNECFLNKAGIEPAESWETCRGHELCPSVCTEEYDPVCVEGKIYGNRCVMQSHFCGKVVHENPLEACL
;
A
#
# COMPACT_ATOMS: atom_id res chain seq x y z
N MET A 1 -41.19 25.12 26.58
CA MET A 1 -40.62 24.19 25.58
C MET A 1 -41.07 24.69 24.23
N ASP A 2 -40.23 25.48 23.56
CA ASP A 2 -40.60 26.29 22.40
C ASP A 2 -40.18 25.56 21.11
N PHE A 3 -41.16 25.11 20.31
CA PHE A 3 -40.97 24.28 19.11
C PHE A 3 -40.20 24.99 17.97
N ARG A 4 -39.89 26.28 18.11
CA ARG A 4 -39.16 27.07 17.11
C ARG A 4 -37.64 26.83 17.09
N GLN A 5 -37.07 26.26 18.16
CA GLN A 5 -35.62 26.00 18.25
C GLN A 5 -35.17 24.67 17.63
N ALA A 6 -36.06 23.68 17.47
CA ALA A 6 -35.68 22.34 16.99
C ALA A 6 -35.17 22.33 15.53
N SER A 7 -35.69 23.22 14.69
CA SER A 7 -35.31 23.28 13.26
C SER A 7 -33.89 23.80 13.06
N LEU A 8 -33.48 24.85 13.79
CA LEU A 8 -32.11 25.40 13.72
C LEU A 8 -31.06 24.42 14.25
N VAL A 9 -31.38 23.64 15.29
CA VAL A 9 -30.46 22.63 15.85
C VAL A 9 -30.20 21.49 14.86
N LEU A 10 -31.20 21.08 14.09
CA LEU A 10 -31.04 20.08 13.04
C LEU A 10 -30.16 20.61 11.89
N PHE A 11 -30.37 21.85 11.43
CA PHE A 11 -29.54 22.44 10.38
C PHE A 11 -28.09 22.68 10.81
N VAL A 12 -27.86 23.17 12.03
CA VAL A 12 -26.51 23.39 12.56
C VAL A 12 -25.81 22.06 12.86
N GLY A 13 -26.52 21.06 13.38
CA GLY A 13 -25.98 19.71 13.62
C GLY A 13 -25.60 18.98 12.34
N VAL A 14 -26.44 19.09 11.29
CA VAL A 14 -26.13 18.55 9.96
C VAL A 14 -24.96 19.31 9.34
N MET A 15 -24.92 20.65 9.41
CA MET A 15 -23.79 21.43 8.90
C MET A 15 -22.47 21.12 9.62
N TRP A 16 -22.46 20.90 10.94
CA TRP A 16 -21.25 20.50 11.67
C TRP A 16 -20.74 19.10 11.28
N ALA A 17 -21.65 18.17 10.97
CA ALA A 17 -21.26 16.82 10.53
C ALA A 17 -20.68 16.81 9.11
N VAL A 18 -21.04 17.76 8.25
CA VAL A 18 -20.60 17.82 6.85
C VAL A 18 -19.22 18.45 6.68
N ILE A 19 -18.75 19.25 7.64
CA ILE A 19 -17.49 20.03 7.54
C ILE A 19 -16.38 19.44 8.44
N ALA A 20 -16.65 18.37 9.20
CA ALA A 20 -15.64 17.74 10.03
C ALA A 20 -14.53 17.11 9.17
N PRO A 21 -13.25 17.52 9.32
CA PRO A 21 -12.14 16.83 8.67
C PRO A 21 -12.09 15.38 9.17
N SER A 22 -11.86 14.43 8.27
CA SER A 22 -11.71 13.02 8.65
C SER A 22 -10.40 12.83 9.42
N THR A 23 -10.46 12.97 10.74
CA THR A 23 -9.34 12.64 11.66
C THR A 23 -9.19 11.14 11.88
N ALA A 24 -9.89 10.31 11.10
CA ALA A 24 -9.86 8.86 11.23
C ALA A 24 -8.41 8.34 11.13
N PRO A 25 -7.96 7.48 12.06
CA PRO A 25 -6.67 6.83 11.95
C PRO A 25 -6.65 5.94 10.70
N CYS A 26 -5.46 5.75 10.11
CA CYS A 26 -5.32 4.83 8.99
C CYS A 26 -5.43 3.37 9.48
N PRO A 27 -6.03 2.47 8.69
CA PRO A 27 -5.96 1.04 8.99
C PRO A 27 -4.51 0.56 8.87
N HIS A 28 -4.11 -0.38 9.72
CA HIS A 28 -2.79 -1.03 9.66
C HIS A 28 -2.74 -2.20 8.67
N THR A 29 -3.56 -2.14 7.62
CA THR A 29 -3.55 -3.15 6.56
C THR A 29 -2.37 -2.88 5.62
N TYR A 30 -1.50 -3.87 5.43
CA TYR A 30 -0.38 -3.75 4.52
C TYR A 30 -0.83 -3.97 3.07
N LYS A 31 -0.92 -2.87 2.32
CA LYS A 31 -1.23 -2.80 0.88
C LYS A 31 -0.31 -1.73 0.27
N PRO A 32 0.98 -2.04 0.14
CA PRO A 32 2.02 -1.04 -0.04
C PRO A 32 1.83 -0.24 -1.33
N VAL A 33 2.15 1.05 -1.29
CA VAL A 33 2.06 1.96 -2.43
C VAL A 33 3.35 2.74 -2.58
N CYS A 34 3.92 2.74 -3.78
CA CYS A 34 5.07 3.59 -4.12
C CYS A 34 4.60 5.04 -4.35
N GLY A 35 5.15 5.99 -3.59
CA GLY A 35 4.92 7.41 -3.78
C GLY A 35 5.85 7.99 -4.84
N ALA A 36 5.42 9.07 -5.49
CA ALA A 36 6.22 9.79 -6.50
C ALA A 36 7.52 10.39 -5.94
N ASN A 37 7.65 10.45 -4.61
CA ASN A 37 8.86 10.85 -3.89
C ASN A 37 9.89 9.72 -3.71
N GLY A 38 9.61 8.50 -4.19
CA GLY A 38 10.50 7.34 -4.06
C GLY A 38 10.39 6.59 -2.73
N GLU A 39 9.43 6.94 -1.88
CA GLU A 39 9.15 6.23 -0.63
C GLU A 39 7.97 5.27 -0.79
N VAL A 40 7.99 4.16 -0.04
CA VAL A 40 6.89 3.20 0.01
C VAL A 40 6.08 3.41 1.29
N TYR A 41 4.77 3.52 1.14
CA TYR A 41 3.83 3.68 2.24
C TYR A 41 3.06 2.38 2.45
N ASP A 42 2.75 2.03 3.71
CA ASP A 42 2.05 0.78 4.07
C ASP A 42 0.72 0.61 3.34
N ASN A 43 0.03 1.73 3.06
CA ASN A 43 -1.17 1.78 2.24
C ASN A 43 -1.49 3.20 1.76
N GLU A 44 -2.50 3.29 0.90
CA GLU A 44 -3.01 4.53 0.31
C GLU A 44 -3.40 5.58 1.37
N CYS A 45 -3.91 5.17 2.53
CA CYS A 45 -4.26 6.12 3.60
C CYS A 45 -3.02 6.84 4.14
N PHE A 46 -1.92 6.11 4.36
CA PHE A 46 -0.67 6.72 4.83
C PHE A 46 -0.05 7.64 3.78
N LEU A 47 -0.08 7.25 2.50
CA LEU A 47 0.36 8.08 1.37
C LEU A 47 -0.46 9.38 1.28
N ASN A 48 -1.79 9.28 1.35
CA ASN A 48 -2.68 10.45 1.31
C ASN A 48 -2.49 11.36 2.52
N LYS A 49 -2.27 10.80 3.72
CA LYS A 49 -1.96 11.61 4.92
C LYS A 49 -0.61 12.32 4.83
N ALA A 50 0.35 11.73 4.12
CA ALA A 50 1.63 12.38 3.82
C ALA A 50 1.52 13.47 2.74
N GLY A 51 0.40 13.53 2.00
CA GLY A 51 0.20 14.49 0.92
C GLY A 51 1.07 14.20 -0.30
N ILE A 52 1.39 12.93 -0.52
CA ILE A 52 2.24 12.46 -1.62
C ILE A 52 1.35 11.81 -2.68
N GLU A 53 1.62 12.08 -3.96
CA GLU A 53 0.93 11.42 -5.07
C GLU A 53 1.51 10.01 -5.31
N PRO A 54 0.71 9.04 -5.79
CA PRO A 54 1.25 7.73 -6.19
C PRO A 54 2.23 7.89 -7.36
N ALA A 55 3.29 7.09 -7.36
CA ALA A 55 4.20 7.03 -8.49
C ALA A 55 3.51 6.42 -9.71
N GLU A 56 3.86 6.91 -10.91
CA GLU A 56 3.38 6.32 -12.17
C GLU A 56 3.89 4.88 -12.35
N SER A 57 5.07 4.59 -11.80
CA SER A 57 5.72 3.28 -11.86
C SER A 57 6.44 2.96 -10.56
N TRP A 58 6.37 1.70 -10.16
CA TRP A 58 7.11 1.14 -9.03
C TRP A 58 8.64 1.19 -9.19
N GLU A 59 9.12 1.43 -10.41
CA GLU A 59 10.53 1.71 -10.67
C GLU A 59 11.05 2.93 -9.89
N THR A 60 10.16 3.87 -9.55
CA THR A 60 10.49 5.04 -8.71
C THR A 60 10.98 4.61 -7.32
N CYS A 61 10.49 3.48 -6.81
CA CYS A 61 10.85 2.92 -5.51
C CYS A 61 11.83 1.73 -5.64
N ARG A 62 12.59 1.66 -6.74
CA ARG A 62 13.62 0.64 -6.93
C ARG A 62 14.69 0.77 -5.83
N GLY A 63 14.99 -0.35 -5.16
CA GLY A 63 15.81 -0.41 -3.95
C GLY A 63 15.03 -0.75 -2.68
N HIS A 64 13.69 -0.68 -2.72
CA HIS A 64 12.81 -1.19 -1.66
C HIS A 64 12.72 -2.73 -1.69
N GLU A 65 12.33 -3.36 -0.58
CA GLU A 65 12.18 -4.83 -0.47
C GLU A 65 11.27 -5.40 -1.57
N LEU A 66 10.19 -4.69 -1.93
CA LEU A 66 9.26 -5.10 -3.00
C LEU A 66 9.76 -4.83 -4.43
N CYS A 67 10.86 -4.11 -4.59
CA CYS A 67 11.48 -3.85 -5.89
C CYS A 67 13.00 -3.71 -5.73
N PRO A 68 13.71 -4.77 -5.34
CA PRO A 68 15.12 -4.70 -5.04
C PRO A 68 15.94 -4.42 -6.32
N SER A 69 16.94 -3.57 -6.18
CA SER A 69 17.88 -3.21 -7.26
C SER A 69 19.11 -4.10 -7.31
N VAL A 70 19.48 -4.68 -6.17
CA VAL A 70 20.67 -5.52 -5.99
C VAL A 70 20.25 -6.75 -5.19
N CYS A 71 20.68 -7.92 -5.65
CA CYS A 71 20.44 -9.20 -4.99
C CYS A 71 21.76 -9.92 -4.75
N THR A 72 21.80 -10.73 -3.69
CA THR A 72 22.89 -11.67 -3.45
C THR A 72 22.80 -12.84 -4.44
N GLU A 73 23.93 -13.53 -4.64
CA GLU A 73 23.99 -14.77 -5.44
C GLU A 73 23.73 -16.03 -4.60
N GLU A 74 23.21 -15.88 -3.38
CA GLU A 74 22.79 -17.01 -2.56
C GLU A 74 21.64 -17.76 -3.23
N TYR A 75 21.75 -19.09 -3.27
CA TYR A 75 20.72 -19.95 -3.86
C TYR A 75 19.77 -20.44 -2.77
N ASP A 76 18.58 -19.86 -2.72
CA ASP A 76 17.47 -20.20 -1.82
C ASP A 76 16.16 -20.16 -2.63
N PRO A 77 15.88 -21.20 -3.43
CA PRO A 77 14.94 -21.11 -4.52
C PRO A 77 13.50 -20.91 -4.06
N VAL A 78 12.74 -20.12 -4.83
CA VAL A 78 11.31 -19.92 -4.63
C VAL A 78 10.53 -20.26 -5.89
N CYS A 79 9.35 -20.84 -5.74
CA CYS A 79 8.45 -21.18 -6.84
C CYS A 79 7.32 -20.16 -6.94
N VAL A 80 7.14 -19.58 -8.12
CA VAL A 80 6.02 -18.66 -8.42
C VAL A 80 5.47 -19.03 -9.79
N GLU A 81 4.16 -19.33 -9.84
CA GLU A 81 3.44 -19.61 -11.09
C GLU A 81 4.14 -20.66 -11.99
N GLY A 82 4.73 -21.71 -11.39
CA GLY A 82 5.41 -22.78 -12.11
C GLY A 82 6.85 -22.44 -12.57
N LYS A 83 7.39 -21.29 -12.13
CA LYS A 83 8.77 -20.89 -12.40
C LYS A 83 9.58 -20.77 -11.11
N ILE A 84 10.79 -21.33 -11.13
CA ILE A 84 11.76 -21.23 -10.04
C ILE A 84 12.61 -19.98 -10.22
N TYR A 85 12.75 -19.19 -9.16
CA TYR A 85 13.68 -18.08 -9.05
C TYR A 85 14.80 -18.44 -8.08
N GLY A 86 16.02 -17.99 -8.35
CA GLY A 86 17.21 -18.40 -7.57
C GLY A 86 17.16 -18.01 -6.09
N ASN A 87 16.53 -16.87 -5.78
CA ASN A 87 16.17 -16.47 -4.42
C ASN A 87 14.98 -15.50 -4.40
N ARG A 88 14.44 -15.25 -3.20
CA ARG A 88 13.33 -14.30 -3.00
C ARG A 88 13.64 -12.89 -3.52
N CYS A 89 14.88 -12.41 -3.39
CA CYS A 89 15.24 -11.09 -3.91
C CYS A 89 15.13 -11.05 -5.44
N VAL A 90 15.69 -12.03 -6.14
CA VAL A 90 15.62 -12.13 -7.61
C VAL A 90 14.17 -12.24 -8.06
N MET A 91 13.37 -13.08 -7.40
CA MET A 91 11.92 -13.16 -7.64
C MET A 91 11.27 -11.78 -7.50
N GLN A 92 11.47 -11.10 -6.38
CA GLN A 92 10.82 -9.82 -6.10
C GLN A 92 11.29 -8.70 -7.04
N SER A 93 12.54 -8.77 -7.54
CA SER A 93 13.05 -7.87 -8.58
C SER A 93 12.27 -8.04 -9.90
N HIS A 94 11.95 -9.28 -10.28
CA HIS A 94 11.12 -9.57 -11.46
C HIS A 94 9.67 -9.10 -11.28
N PHE A 95 9.13 -9.19 -10.07
CA PHE A 95 7.77 -8.76 -9.74
C PHE A 95 7.75 -7.43 -8.98
N CYS A 96 8.57 -6.47 -9.42
CA CYS A 96 8.71 -5.16 -8.81
C CYS A 96 7.34 -4.53 -8.45
N GLY A 97 7.17 -4.23 -7.16
CA GLY A 97 5.97 -3.60 -6.61
C GLY A 97 4.77 -4.50 -6.37
N LYS A 98 4.89 -5.80 -6.65
CA LYS A 98 3.79 -6.76 -6.45
C LYS A 98 4.06 -7.63 -5.24
N VAL A 99 3.01 -7.85 -4.45
CA VAL A 99 3.03 -8.89 -3.41
C VAL A 99 2.75 -10.21 -4.12
N VAL A 100 3.78 -11.05 -4.21
CA VAL A 100 3.73 -12.34 -4.93
C VAL A 100 3.46 -13.47 -3.94
N HIS A 101 2.65 -14.43 -4.35
CA HIS A 101 2.43 -15.66 -3.57
C HIS A 101 3.44 -16.73 -4.00
N GLU A 102 4.24 -17.19 -3.05
CA GLU A 102 5.14 -18.33 -3.22
C GLU A 102 4.34 -19.64 -3.12
N ASN A 103 4.58 -20.54 -4.05
CA ASN A 103 4.06 -21.91 -4.01
C ASN A 103 5.11 -22.86 -3.43
N PRO A 104 4.69 -24.04 -2.91
CA PRO A 104 5.62 -25.11 -2.61
C PRO A 104 6.48 -25.45 -3.84
N LEU A 105 7.75 -25.77 -3.63
CA LEU A 105 8.70 -26.02 -4.72
C LEU A 105 8.28 -27.21 -5.60
N GLU A 106 7.54 -28.17 -5.04
CA GLU A 106 6.99 -29.32 -5.74
C GLU A 106 5.97 -28.92 -6.82
N ALA A 107 5.37 -27.73 -6.73
CA ALA A 107 4.45 -27.22 -7.76
C ALA A 107 5.19 -26.74 -9.03
N CYS A 108 6.51 -26.61 -8.98
CA CYS A 108 7.38 -26.20 -10.09
C CYS A 108 8.20 -27.36 -10.71
N LEU A 109 8.05 -28.60 -10.19
CA LEU A 109 8.79 -29.81 -10.62
C LEU A 109 7.88 -30.80 -11.34
#